data_AF-A0A953BYQ2-F1
#
_entry.id   AF-A0A953BYQ2-F1
#
_cell.length_a   1.000
_cell.length_b   1.000
_cell.length_c   1.000
_cell.angle_alpha   90.00
_cell.angle_beta   90.00
_cell.angle_gamma   90.00
#
_symmetry.space_group_name_H-M   'P 1'
#
loop_
_entity.id
_entity.type
_entity.pdbx_description
1 polymer ?
#
loop_
_entity_poly.entity_id
_entity_poly.type
_entity_poly.pdbx_seq_one_letter_code
_entity_poly.pdbx_strand_id
1 'polypeptide(L)'
;MMDTTTLWLTIAAIGIGTFALRFSFIGLSGMLALPGPLTRALRFVPAAVLSAIILPAALRMPEGGLDIAIDNPRLIACVLAAGVAWATKSVLATLAVGMGALWALQALM
;
A
#
# COMPACT_ATOMS: atom_id res chain seq x y z
N MET A 1 -11.99 -18.86 -20.36
CA MET A 1 -10.58 -18.85 -20.78
C MET A 1 -10.39 -17.57 -21.59
N MET A 2 -9.38 -16.75 -21.29
CA MET A 2 -9.08 -15.56 -22.09
C MET A 2 -8.34 -16.02 -23.35
N ASP A 3 -8.77 -15.56 -24.52
CA ASP A 3 -8.07 -15.85 -25.77
C ASP A 3 -6.64 -15.31 -25.73
N THR A 4 -5.67 -16.06 -26.26
CA THR A 4 -4.25 -15.69 -26.26
C THR A 4 -4.01 -14.29 -26.84
N THR A 5 -4.77 -13.92 -27.87
CA THR A 5 -4.74 -12.58 -28.48
C THR A 5 -5.16 -11.48 -27.50
N THR A 6 -6.24 -11.71 -26.75
CA THR A 6 -6.74 -10.76 -25.73
C THR A 6 -5.74 -10.60 -24.60
N LEU A 7 -5.06 -11.69 -24.21
CA LEU A 7 -4.02 -11.66 -23.18
C LEU A 7 -2.83 -10.77 -23.62
N TRP A 8 -2.31 -10.98 -24.83
CA TRP A 8 -1.23 -10.17 -25.39
C TRP A 8 -1.62 -8.69 -25.57
N LEU A 9 -2.83 -8.42 -26.07
CA LEU A 9 -3.35 -7.05 -26.17
C LEU A 9 -3.44 -6.37 -24.81
N THR A 10 -3.89 -7.09 -23.77
CA THR A 10 -4.00 -6.56 -22.41
C THR A 10 -2.63 -6.24 -21.82
N ILE A 11 -1.65 -7.14 -22.00
CA ILE A 11 -0.26 -6.90 -21.57
C ILE A 11 0.31 -5.66 -22.27
N ALA A 12 0.13 -5.55 -23.58
CA ALA A 12 0.60 -4.40 -24.34
C ALA A 12 -0.08 -3.10 -23.89
N ALA A 13 -1.41 -3.12 -23.70
CA ALA A 13 -2.18 -1.96 -23.25
C ALA A 13 -1.75 -1.49 -21.86
N ILE A 14 -1.61 -2.39 -20.88
CA ILE A 14 -1.15 -2.06 -19.52
C ILE A 14 0.30 -1.57 -19.56
N GLY A 15 1.16 -2.21 -20.36
CA GLY A 15 2.57 -1.82 -20.52
C GLY A 15 2.70 -0.41 -21.07
N ILE A 16 2.01 -0.10 -22.17
CA ILE A 16 1.99 1.23 -22.79
C ILE A 16 1.39 2.26 -21.83
N GLY A 17 0.27 1.96 -21.18
CA GLY A 17 -0.36 2.86 -20.21
C GLY A 17 0.55 3.20 -19.03
N THR A 18 1.21 2.20 -18.46
CA THR A 18 2.16 2.38 -17.35
C THR A 18 3.37 3.21 -17.78
N PHE A 19 3.89 2.93 -18.98
CA PHE A 19 5.02 3.66 -19.54
C PHE A 19 4.64 5.12 -19.82
N ALA A 20 3.47 5.37 -20.42
CA ALA A 20 2.96 6.70 -20.69
C ALA A 20 2.76 7.51 -19.40
N LEU A 21 2.19 6.91 -18.35
CA LEU A 21 2.06 7.54 -17.03
C LEU A 21 3.42 7.93 -16.46
N ARG A 22 4.40 7.02 -16.46
CA ARG A 22 5.76 7.33 -15.98
C ARG A 22 6.46 8.40 -16.83
N PHE A 23 6.34 8.30 -18.15
CA PHE A 23 6.98 9.24 -19.08
C PHE A 23 6.34 10.62 -19.01
N SER A 24 5.04 10.70 -18.72
CA SER A 24 4.33 11.96 -18.48
C SER A 24 4.98 12.74 -17.33
N PHE A 25 5.34 12.08 -16.21
CA PHE A 25 6.07 12.75 -15.12
C PHE A 25 7.46 13.25 -15.53
N ILE A 26 8.19 12.49 -16.35
CA ILE A 26 9.53 12.88 -16.82
C ILE A 26 9.43 14.07 -17.79
N GLY A 27 8.52 14.02 -18.76
CA GLY A 27 8.27 15.12 -19.69
C GLY A 27 7.74 16.37 -19.00
N LEU A 28 6.88 16.22 -18.00
CA LEU A 28 6.34 17.34 -17.22
C LEU A 28 7.40 17.97 -16.30
N SER A 29 8.35 17.18 -15.77
CA SER A 29 9.45 17.68 -14.93
C SER A 29 10.43 18.60 -15.67
N GLY A 30 10.54 18.48 -16.99
CA GLY A 30 11.36 19.36 -17.83
C GLY A 30 10.67 20.66 -18.24
N MET A 31 9.33 20.72 -18.19
CA MET A 31 8.54 21.85 -18.68
C MET A 31 7.96 22.72 -17.55
N LEU A 32 7.74 22.13 -16.37
CA LEU A 32 7.41 22.86 -15.14
C LEU A 32 8.65 22.83 -14.24
N ALA A 33 9.31 23.97 -14.03
CA ALA A 33 10.26 24.13 -12.93
C ALA A 33 9.49 23.95 -11.62
N LEU A 34 9.37 22.71 -11.16
CA LEU A 34 8.58 22.34 -9.99
C LEU A 34 9.09 23.15 -8.79
N PRO A 35 8.26 24.00 -8.17
CA PRO A 35 8.68 24.78 -7.02
C PRO A 35 9.13 23.81 -5.91
N GLY A 36 10.24 24.11 -5.25
CA GLY A 36 10.86 23.29 -4.21
C GLY A 36 9.90 22.56 -3.24
N PRO A 37 8.82 23.19 -2.72
CA PRO A 37 7.86 22.48 -1.86
C PRO A 37 7.12 21.32 -2.54
N LEU A 38 6.80 21.41 -3.84
CA LEU A 38 6.05 20.37 -4.55
C LEU A 38 6.91 19.13 -4.82
N THR A 39 8.18 19.32 -5.20
CA THR A 39 9.16 18.24 -5.34
C THR A 39 9.39 17.52 -4.01
N ARG A 40 9.41 18.27 -2.91
CA ARG A 40 9.53 17.69 -1.56
C ARG A 40 8.29 16.87 -1.19
N ALA A 41 7.09 17.36 -1.51
CA ALA A 41 5.83 16.64 -1.28
C ALA A 41 5.74 15.34 -2.11
N LEU A 42 6.19 15.36 -3.37
CA LEU A 42 6.21 14.18 -4.25
C LEU A 42 7.03 13.01 -3.66
N ARG A 43 8.08 13.31 -2.90
CA ARG A 43 8.91 12.29 -2.24
C ARG A 43 8.17 11.52 -1.13
N PHE A 44 7.09 12.10 -0.58
CA PHE A 44 6.25 11.45 0.43
C PHE A 44 5.07 10.69 -0.16
N VAL A 45 4.79 10.83 -1.45
CA VAL A 45 3.68 10.14 -2.13
C VAL A 45 3.72 8.62 -1.91
N PRO A 46 4.86 7.91 -2.09
CA PRO A 46 4.89 6.46 -1.90
C PRO A 46 4.48 6.03 -0.48
N ALA A 47 4.98 6.75 0.54
CA ALA A 47 4.65 6.45 1.93
C ALA A 47 3.20 6.81 2.28
N ALA A 48 2.69 7.92 1.75
CA ALA A 48 1.31 8.35 1.94
C ALA A 48 0.32 7.37 1.29
N VAL A 49 0.60 6.95 0.05
CA VAL A 49 -0.22 5.96 -0.68
C VAL A 49 -0.23 4.63 0.05
N LEU A 50 0.94 4.14 0.49
CA LEU A 50 1.02 2.88 1.24
C LEU A 50 0.19 2.96 2.53
N SER A 51 0.28 4.08 3.26
CA SER A 51 -0.52 4.32 4.47
C SER A 51 -2.02 4.36 4.15
N ALA A 52 -2.41 5.04 3.06
CA ALA A 52 -3.79 5.16 2.62
C ALA A 52 -4.40 3.83 2.16
N ILE A 53 -3.59 2.86 1.72
CA ILE A 53 -4.03 1.51 1.35
C ILE A 53 -4.10 0.60 2.59
N ILE A 54 -3.10 0.65 3.47
CA ILE A 54 -3.03 -0.20 4.66
C ILE A 54 -4.12 0.17 5.68
N LEU A 55 -4.34 1.46 5.91
CA LEU A 55 -5.27 1.94 6.94
C LEU A 55 -6.71 1.41 6.76
N PRO A 56 -7.34 1.49 5.56
CA PRO A 56 -8.64 0.86 5.35
C PRO A 56 -8.57 -0.67 5.35
N ALA A 57 -7.48 -1.29 4.88
CA ALA A 57 -7.32 -2.74 4.96
C ALA A 57 -7.28 -3.25 6.42
N ALA A 58 -6.79 -2.41 7.34
CA ALA A 58 -6.71 -2.68 8.77
C ALA A 58 -8.01 -2.40 9.54
N LEU A 59 -8.70 -1.29 9.21
CA LEU A 59 -9.83 -0.76 10.00
C LEU A 59 -11.22 -1.10 9.45
N ARG A 60 -11.33 -1.47 8.18
CA ARG A 60 -12.62 -1.56 7.51
C ARG A 60 -13.21 -2.97 7.65
N MET A 61 -14.42 -3.06 8.20
CA MET A 61 -15.22 -4.30 8.19
C MET A 61 -15.70 -4.64 6.77
N PRO A 62 -15.85 -5.94 6.44
CA PRO A 62 -16.51 -6.39 5.20
C PRO A 62 -17.91 -5.79 5.01
N GLU A 63 -18.64 -5.55 6.11
CA GLU A 63 -20.05 -5.11 6.12
C GLU A 63 -20.23 -3.58 6.09
N GLY A 64 -19.17 -2.79 5.93
CA GLY A 64 -19.29 -1.33 5.70
C GLY A 64 -19.26 -0.44 6.94
N GLY A 65 -18.65 -0.89 8.04
CA GLY A 65 -18.39 -0.09 9.25
C GLY A 65 -16.89 0.16 9.52
N LEU A 66 -16.60 1.16 10.34
CA LEU A 66 -15.30 1.31 11.00
C LEU A 66 -15.32 0.47 12.28
N ASP A 67 -14.54 -0.61 12.31
CA ASP A 67 -14.42 -1.40 13.52
C ASP A 67 -13.24 -0.92 14.32
N ILE A 68 -13.51 0.00 15.25
CA ILE A 68 -12.55 0.52 16.22
C ILE A 68 -12.65 -0.29 17.52
N ALA A 69 -13.38 -1.42 17.53
CA ALA A 69 -13.44 -2.28 18.70
C ALA A 69 -12.04 -2.86 18.97
N ILE A 70 -11.63 -2.81 20.23
CA ILE A 70 -10.41 -3.47 20.74
C ILE A 70 -10.44 -4.99 20.49
N ASP A 71 -11.62 -5.54 20.25
CA ASP A 71 -11.82 -6.95 19.92
C ASP A 71 -11.42 -7.30 18.47
N ASN A 72 -11.09 -6.33 17.61
CA ASN A 72 -10.72 -6.63 16.24
C ASN A 72 -9.26 -7.11 16.13
N PRO A 73 -9.01 -8.36 15.74
CA PRO A 73 -7.66 -8.94 15.71
C PRO A 73 -6.75 -8.25 14.68
N ARG A 74 -7.32 -7.64 13.62
CA ARG A 74 -6.55 -6.92 12.60
C ARG A 74 -5.98 -5.61 13.13
N LEU A 75 -6.74 -4.92 13.96
CA LEU A 75 -6.31 -3.67 14.57
C LEU A 75 -5.12 -3.88 15.51
N ILE A 76 -5.21 -4.89 16.39
CA ILE A 76 -4.14 -5.25 17.31
C ILE A 76 -2.89 -5.66 16.53
N ALA A 77 -3.03 -6.50 15.50
CA ALA A 77 -1.91 -6.92 14.67
C ALA A 77 -1.23 -5.74 13.95
N CYS A 78 -2.00 -4.76 13.46
CA CYS A 78 -1.44 -3.56 12.84
C CYS A 78 -0.70 -2.65 13.83
N VAL A 79 -1.22 -2.47 15.05
CA VAL A 79 -0.55 -1.67 16.09
C VAL A 79 0.75 -2.34 16.54
N LEU A 80 0.73 -3.67 16.73
CA LEU A 80 1.93 -4.45 17.06
C LEU A 80 2.97 -4.37 15.92
N ALA A 81 2.54 -4.55 14.68
CA ALA A 81 3.42 -4.40 13.52
C ALA A 81 4.02 -2.99 13.43
N ALA A 82 3.23 -1.94 13.66
CA ALA A 82 3.71 -0.56 13.67
C ALA A 82 4.76 -0.32 14.79
N GLY A 83 4.52 -0.86 15.99
CA GLY A 83 5.49 -0.78 17.09
C GLY A 83 6.81 -1.49 16.78
N VAL A 84 6.75 -2.68 16.18
CA VAL A 84 7.95 -3.43 15.77
C VAL A 84 8.67 -2.76 14.60
N ALA A 85 7.94 -2.18 13.65
CA ALA A 85 8.53 -1.40 12.57
C ALA A 85 9.32 -0.20 13.11
N TRP A 86 8.78 0.47 14.12
CA TRP A 86 9.44 1.60 14.76
C TRP A 86 10.69 1.19 15.55
N ALA A 87 10.63 0.08 16.28
CA ALA A 87 11.74 -0.42 17.09
C ALA A 87 12.86 -1.07 16.26
N THR A 88 12.50 -1.96 15.31
CA THR A 88 13.48 -2.79 14.60
C THR A 88 13.99 -2.14 13.32
N LYS A 89 13.24 -1.17 12.75
CA LYS A 89 13.50 -0.57 11.43
C LYS A 89 13.74 -1.60 10.31
N SER A 90 13.28 -2.85 10.49
CA SER A 90 13.51 -3.95 9.56
C SER A 90 12.19 -4.48 9.01
N VAL A 91 12.06 -4.46 7.69
CA VAL A 91 10.83 -4.89 7.00
C VAL A 91 10.48 -6.34 7.31
N LEU A 92 11.50 -7.20 7.42
CA LEU A 92 11.32 -8.62 7.67
C LEU A 92 10.76 -8.90 9.07
N ALA A 93 11.25 -8.21 10.11
CA ALA A 93 10.72 -8.37 11.46
C ALA A 93 9.29 -7.82 11.58
N THR A 94 9.00 -6.71 10.91
CA THR A 94 7.64 -6.15 10.84
C THR A 94 6.65 -7.13 10.20
N LEU A 95 7.05 -7.76 9.09
CA LEU A 95 6.24 -8.78 8.42
C LEU A 95 6.03 -10.02 9.30
N ALA A 96 7.11 -10.55 9.87
CA ALA A 96 7.05 -11.74 10.72
C ALA A 96 6.14 -11.52 11.94
N VAL A 97 6.27 -10.38 12.63
CA VAL A 97 5.43 -10.08 13.80
C VAL A 97 4.01 -9.75 13.39
N GLY A 98 3.79 -8.98 12.32
CA GLY A 98 2.45 -8.64 11.85
C GLY A 98 1.64 -9.87 11.42
N MET A 99 2.24 -10.76 10.61
CA MET A 99 1.62 -12.02 10.22
C MET A 99 1.45 -12.97 11.42
N GLY A 100 2.47 -13.08 12.27
CA GLY A 100 2.42 -13.91 13.47
C GLY A 100 1.32 -13.48 14.44
N ALA A 101 1.17 -12.18 14.70
CA ALA A 101 0.13 -11.64 15.56
C ALA A 101 -1.27 -11.86 14.95
N LEU A 102 -1.43 -11.62 13.64
CA LEU A 102 -2.71 -11.82 12.96
C LEU A 102 -3.15 -13.28 13.02
N TRP A 103 -2.24 -14.22 12.72
CA TRP A 103 -2.54 -15.64 12.80
C TRP A 103 -2.77 -16.14 14.22
N ALA A 104 -2.00 -15.65 15.20
CA ALA A 104 -2.21 -16.01 16.59
C ALA A 104 -3.59 -15.55 17.09
N LEU A 105 -3.98 -14.32 16.75
CA LEU A 105 -5.29 -13.78 17.15
C LEU A 105 -6.44 -14.46 16.39
N GLN A 106 -6.26 -14.78 15.12
CA GLN A 106 -7.26 -15.51 14.32
C GLN A 106 -7.39 -16.99 14.71
N ALA A 107 -6.37 -17.59 15.32
CA ALA A 107 -6.43 -18.95 15.85
C ALA A 107 -7.07 -19.02 17.26
N LEU A 108 -7.08 -17.90 17.99
CA LEU A 108 -7.60 -17.80 19.35
C LEU A 108 -9.10 -17.38 19.39
N MET A 109 -9.57 -16.71 18.33
CA MET A 109 -10.97 -16.27 18.13
C MET A 109 -11.66 -17.13 17.06
#